data_AF-E1UI75-F1
#
_entry.id   AF-E1UI75-F1
#
_cell.length_a   1.000
_cell.length_b   1.000
_cell.length_c   1.000
_cell.angle_alpha   90.00
_cell.angle_beta   90.00
_cell.angle_gamma   90.00
#
_symmetry.space_group_name_H-M   'P 1'
#
loop_
_entity.id
_entity.type
_entity.pdbx_description
1 polymer ?
#
loop_
_entity_poly.entity_id
_entity_poly.type
_entity_poly.pdbx_seq_one_letter_code
_entity_poly.pdbx_strand_id
1 'polypeptide(L)'
;LEQVKHECHFFNGTERVRFLDRYFYNQEEYVRFDSDVGEYRAVTELGRPDAEYWNSQKDILEDRRAQVDTVCRHNYGVVESFTVQRR
;
A
#
# COMPACT_ATOMS: atom_id res chain seq x y z
N LEU A 1 -20.14 4.76 3.22
CA LEU A 1 -19.08 5.79 3.10
C LEU A 1 -17.78 5.04 2.81
N GLU A 2 -17.21 5.25 1.63
CA GLU A 2 -15.99 4.57 1.16
C GLU A 2 -14.76 5.42 1.49
N GLN A 3 -13.67 4.79 1.93
CA GLN A 3 -12.37 5.45 2.16
C GLN A 3 -11.25 4.58 1.60
N VAL A 4 -10.24 5.23 1.03
CA VAL A 4 -9.02 4.57 0.51
C VAL A 4 -7.82 5.19 1.20
N LYS A 5 -6.85 4.36 1.60
CA LYS A 5 -5.58 4.81 2.17
C LYS A 5 -4.41 4.18 1.42
N HIS A 6 -3.51 5.03 0.95
CA HIS A 6 -2.20 4.65 0.45
C HIS A 6 -1.16 5.05 1.50
N GLU A 7 -0.54 4.07 2.14
CA GLU A 7 0.37 4.30 3.26
C GLU A 7 1.78 3.82 2.90
N CYS A 8 2.79 4.61 3.24
CA CYS A 8 4.19 4.25 3.16
C CYS A 8 4.78 4.22 4.57
N HIS A 9 5.26 3.05 4.99
CA HIS A 9 5.86 2.83 6.31
C HIS A 9 7.37 2.66 6.12
N PHE A 10 8.15 3.53 6.75
CA PHE A 10 9.60 3.63 6.61
C PHE A 10 10.28 3.13 7.89
N PHE A 11 11.23 2.21 7.76
CA PHE A 11 12.00 1.66 8.87
C PHE A 11 13.48 1.91 8.61
N ASN A 12 14.16 2.54 9.58
CA ASN A 12 15.56 2.98 9.45
C ASN A 12 15.80 3.78 8.15
N GLY A 13 15.02 4.86 7.97
CA GLY A 13 15.01 5.61 6.71
C GLY A 13 14.37 4.79 5.60
N THR A 14 15.07 4.60 4.48
CA THR A 14 14.58 3.83 3.32
C THR A 14 15.14 2.40 3.24
N GLU A 15 15.81 1.91 4.29
CA GLU A 15 16.38 0.55 4.34
C GLU A 15 15.28 -0.49 4.11
N ARG A 16 14.18 -0.38 4.87
CA ARG A 16 12.96 -1.15 4.63
C ARG A 16 11.77 -0.20 4.48
N VAL A 17 11.04 -0.36 3.39
CA VAL A 17 9.86 0.43 3.06
C VAL A 17 8.72 -0.54 2.77
N ARG A 18 7.57 -0.31 3.41
CA ARG A 18 6.35 -1.10 3.19
C ARG A 18 5.25 -0.19 2.66
N PHE A 19 4.65 -0.61 1.55
CA PHE A 19 3.50 0.05 0.95
C PHE A 19 2.22 -0.71 1.28
N LEU A 20 1.19 0.02 1.69
CA LEU A 20 -0.16 -0.50 1.92
C LEU A 20 -1.16 0.27 1.06
N ASP A 21 -2.00 -0.45 0.33
CA ASP A 21 -3.17 0.09 -0.36
C ASP A 21 -4.41 -0.53 0.28
N ARG A 22 -5.21 0.26 1.00
CA ARG A 22 -6.26 -0.23 1.91
C ARG A 22 -7.61 0.41 1.60
N TYR A 23 -8.64 -0.41 1.52
CA TYR A 23 -10.00 0.02 1.19
C TYR A 23 -10.93 -0.27 2.35
N PHE A 24 -11.75 0.73 2.69
CA PHE A 24 -12.64 0.70 3.84
C PHE A 24 -14.07 1.03 3.42
N TYR A 25 -15.02 0.27 3.94
CA TYR A 25 -16.44 0.56 3.87
C TYR A 25 -16.98 0.75 5.28
N ASN A 26 -17.52 1.95 5.57
CA ASN A 26 -18.03 2.30 6.90
C ASN A 26 -17.01 2.04 8.03
N GLN A 27 -15.76 2.43 7.81
CA GLN A 27 -14.61 2.24 8.73
C GLN A 27 -14.11 0.80 8.88
N GLU A 28 -14.77 -0.19 8.28
CA GLU A 28 -14.30 -1.56 8.22
C GLU A 28 -13.43 -1.76 6.97
N GLU A 29 -12.18 -2.18 7.18
CA GLU A 29 -11.28 -2.53 6.08
C GLU A 29 -11.73 -3.84 5.45
N TYR A 30 -11.98 -3.86 4.14
CA TYR A 30 -12.49 -5.06 3.47
C TYR A 30 -11.46 -5.72 2.54
N VAL A 31 -10.52 -4.96 1.96
CA VAL A 31 -9.43 -5.47 1.13
C VAL A 31 -8.17 -4.62 1.28
N ARG A 32 -7.00 -5.26 1.20
CA ARG A 32 -5.71 -4.56 1.18
C ARG A 32 -4.72 -5.19 0.23
N PHE A 33 -3.84 -4.39 -0.36
CA PHE A 33 -2.54 -4.83 -0.84
C PHE A 33 -1.48 -4.51 0.21
N ASP A 34 -0.54 -5.43 0.38
CA ASP A 34 0.62 -5.27 1.24
C ASP A 34 1.88 -5.64 0.46
N SER A 35 2.82 -4.72 0.32
CA SER A 35 4.05 -4.98 -0.43
C SER A 35 4.89 -6.11 0.14
N ASP A 36 4.80 -6.38 1.45
CA ASP A 36 5.50 -7.51 2.08
C ASP A 36 4.87 -8.86 1.67
N VAL A 37 3.61 -8.85 1.22
CA VAL A 37 2.89 -10.03 0.72
C VAL A 37 2.93 -10.09 -0.81
N GLY A 38 2.87 -8.93 -1.47
CA GLY A 38 2.94 -8.76 -2.92
C GLY A 38 1.62 -9.00 -3.66
N GLU A 39 0.48 -9.04 -2.97
CA GLU A 39 -0.85 -9.20 -3.57
C GLU A 39 -1.99 -8.65 -2.70
N TYR A 40 -3.18 -8.54 -3.29
CA TYR A 40 -4.38 -8.15 -2.57
C TYR A 40 -4.92 -9.31 -1.73
N ARG A 41 -5.32 -9.01 -0.50
CA ARG A 41 -5.97 -9.94 0.42
C ARG A 41 -7.25 -9.32 0.95
N ALA A 42 -8.32 -10.09 0.87
CA ALA A 42 -9.57 -9.78 1.55
C ALA A 42 -9.33 -9.79 3.07
N VAL A 43 -9.71 -8.71 3.74
CA VAL A 43 -9.69 -8.59 5.20
C VAL A 43 -11.02 -9.08 5.77
N THR A 44 -12.10 -8.90 5.02
CA THR A 44 -13.45 -9.43 5.30
C THR A 44 -14.00 -10.13 4.06
N GLU A 45 -15.08 -10.88 4.23
CA GLU A 45 -15.73 -11.58 3.11
C GLU A 45 -16.16 -10.65 1.97
N LEU A 46 -16.48 -9.40 2.29
CA LEU A 46 -16.87 -8.39 1.30
C LEU A 46 -15.78 -8.13 0.25
N GLY A 47 -14.50 -8.19 0.64
CA GLY A 47 -13.37 -7.90 -0.26
C GLY A 47 -12.84 -9.10 -1.04
N ARG A 48 -13.40 -10.30 -0.86
CA ARG A 48 -13.02 -11.49 -1.62
C ARG A 48 -13.10 -11.29 -3.15
N PRO A 49 -14.22 -10.81 -3.73
CA PRO A 49 -14.30 -10.59 -5.18
C PRO A 49 -13.27 -9.57 -5.68
N ASP A 50 -13.02 -8.49 -4.93
CA ASP A 50 -12.05 -7.46 -5.32
C ASP A 50 -10.63 -8.00 -5.30
N ALA A 51 -10.26 -8.74 -4.26
CA ALA A 51 -8.95 -9.37 -4.14
C ALA A 51 -8.70 -10.36 -5.29
N GLU A 52 -9.67 -11.22 -5.61
CA GLU A 52 -9.57 -12.16 -6.74
C GLU A 52 -9.45 -11.42 -8.07
N TYR A 53 -10.28 -10.39 -8.30
CA TYR A 53 -10.26 -9.62 -9.54
C TYR A 53 -8.96 -8.86 -9.74
N TRP A 54 -8.45 -8.16 -8.72
CA TRP A 54 -7.19 -7.41 -8.85
C TRP A 54 -5.97 -8.33 -8.92
N ASN A 55 -5.96 -9.46 -8.22
CA ASN A 55 -4.85 -10.42 -8.35
C ASN A 55 -4.82 -11.13 -9.71
N SER A 56 -5.95 -11.18 -10.42
CA SER A 56 -6.01 -11.69 -11.79
C SER A 56 -5.40 -10.73 -12.83
N GLN A 57 -5.27 -9.44 -12.49
CA GLN A 57 -4.73 -8.38 -13.34
C GLN A 57 -3.24 -8.17 -13.06
N LYS A 58 -2.40 -8.84 -13.83
CA LYS A 58 -0.94 -8.85 -13.63
C LYS A 58 -0.30 -7.46 -13.70
N ASP A 59 -0.76 -6.63 -14.62
CA ASP A 59 -0.32 -5.26 -14.79
C ASP A 59 -0.59 -4.40 -13.54
N ILE A 60 -1.79 -4.51 -12.96
CA ILE A 60 -2.14 -3.83 -11.71
C ILE A 60 -1.26 -4.36 -10.56
N LEU A 61 -1.07 -5.67 -10.47
CA LEU A 61 -0.30 -6.28 -9.40
C LEU A 61 1.19 -5.87 -9.46
N GLU A 62 1.75 -5.82 -10.66
CA GLU A 62 3.12 -5.35 -10.90
C GLU A 62 3.28 -3.87 -10.57
N ASP A 63 2.32 -3.02 -10.99
CA ASP A 63 2.31 -1.60 -10.63
C ASP A 63 2.30 -1.42 -9.10
N ARG A 64 1.41 -2.13 -8.39
CA ARG A 64 1.30 -2.07 -6.92
C ARG A 64 2.57 -2.52 -6.21
N ARG A 65 3.26 -3.53 -6.73
CA ARG A 65 4.57 -3.95 -6.22
C ARG A 65 5.64 -2.87 -6.42
N ALA A 66 5.59 -2.15 -7.55
CA ALA A 66 6.54 -1.09 -7.85
C ALA A 66 6.35 0.18 -7.01
N GLN A 67 5.16 0.40 -6.42
CA GLN A 67 4.83 1.59 -5.60
C GLN A 67 5.79 1.82 -4.42
N VAL A 68 6.46 0.76 -3.92
CA VAL A 68 7.48 0.90 -2.88
C VAL A 68 8.63 1.80 -3.34
N ASP A 69 9.08 1.66 -4.59
CA ASP A 69 10.16 2.45 -5.16
C ASP A 69 9.64 3.72 -5.83
N THR A 70 8.63 3.59 -6.68
CA THR A 70 8.16 4.67 -7.56
C THR A 70 7.43 5.77 -6.79
N VAL A 71 6.79 5.43 -5.67
CA VAL A 71 6.04 6.39 -4.85
C VAL A 71 6.66 6.54 -3.46
N CYS A 72 6.83 5.47 -2.70
CA CYS A 72 7.25 5.62 -1.30
C CYS A 72 8.69 6.16 -1.19
N ARG A 73 9.69 5.50 -1.78
CA ARG A 73 11.08 5.97 -1.73
C ARG A 73 11.27 7.30 -2.46
N HIS A 74 10.62 7.46 -3.61
CA HIS A 74 10.65 8.73 -4.35
C HIS A 74 10.17 9.89 -3.47
N ASN A 75 8.97 9.78 -2.89
CA ASN A 75 8.39 10.83 -2.06
C ASN A 75 9.19 11.04 -0.77
N TYR A 76 9.74 9.98 -0.18
CA TYR A 76 10.63 10.12 0.96
C TYR A 76 11.82 11.02 0.62
N GLY A 77 12.54 10.75 -0.48
CA GLY A 77 13.68 11.57 -0.88
C GLY A 77 13.33 13.03 -1.19
N VAL A 78 12.14 13.28 -1.73
CA VAL A 78 11.63 14.65 -1.94
C VAL A 78 11.36 15.35 -0.61
N VAL A 79 10.70 14.66 0.32
CA VAL A 79 10.18 15.22 1.58
C VAL A 79 11.22 15.31 2.69
N GLU A 80 12.17 14.37 2.72
CA GLU A 80 13.19 14.22 3.75
C GLU A 80 13.95 15.54 3.99
N SER A 81 14.23 16.25 2.90
CA SER A 81 14.99 17.51 2.89
C SER A 81 14.37 18.63 3.74
N PHE A 82 13.08 18.57 4.04
CA PHE A 82 12.36 19.60 4.81
C PHE A 82 11.61 19.06 6.04
N THR A 83 11.69 17.76 6.33
CA THR A 83 11.07 17.16 7.52
C THR A 83 12.08 16.82 8.61
N VAL A 84 11.71 17.03 9.87
CA VAL A 84 12.53 16.60 11.01
C VAL A 84 12.56 15.07 11.05
N GLN A 85 13.75 14.49 10.93
CA GLN A 85 13.94 13.06 11.12
C GLN A 85 13.63 12.69 12.58
N ARG A 86 12.55 11.92 12.81
CA ARG A 86 12.28 11.31 14.11
C ARG A 86 13.29 10.16 14.29
N ARG A 87 14.24 10.38 15.19
CA ARG A 87 15.20 9.36 15.66
C ARG A 87 14.55 8.40 16.63
#